data_AF-A0A7W5H4E3-F1
#
_entry.id   AF-A0A7W5H4E3-F1
#
_cell.length_a   1.000
_cell.length_b   1.000
_cell.length_c   1.000
_cell.angle_alpha   90.00
_cell.angle_beta   90.00
_cell.angle_gamma   90.00
#
_symmetry.space_group_name_H-M   'P 1'
#
loop_
_entity.id
_entity.type
_entity.pdbx_description
1 polymer ?
#
loop_
_entity_poly.entity_id
_entity_poly.type
_entity_poly.pdbx_seq_one_letter_code
_entity_poly.pdbx_strand_id
1 'polypeptide(L)'
;MQNSIAARKALNDRIEIELDRVEQFTPLEESQKTRIRFAGKGDISRFFVDVDEAIEKFKLKEAQGEIGQDQINELYQLAMPLQQRLNKGLFGADSLLKKVARATVNDQQAAELKELQRNQGKRKLELAYAAYVGNLNRHVPMTTKQRDAFLGLLRNDVKISNPSGQYLTYIIMIKLSELPAEKIEAIFDDAQLNAIRSMFPQAKMIKASLKQMGAWDE
;
A
#
# COMPACT_ATOMS: atom_id res chain seq x y z
N MET A 1 10.64 -16.88 27.79
CA MET A 1 10.68 -15.44 28.18
C MET A 1 11.66 -14.60 27.36
N GLN A 2 12.90 -15.04 27.10
CA GLN A 2 13.88 -14.25 26.32
C GLN A 2 13.40 -13.83 24.91
N ASN A 3 12.72 -14.71 24.17
CA ASN A 3 12.20 -14.37 22.82
C ASN A 3 11.14 -13.26 22.83
N SER A 4 10.28 -13.19 23.86
CA SER A 4 9.27 -12.13 23.99
C SER A 4 9.91 -10.78 24.32
N ILE A 5 10.94 -10.76 25.17
CA ILE A 5 11.69 -9.54 25.50
C ILE A 5 12.40 -8.99 24.26
N ALA A 6 13.07 -9.86 23.50
CA ALA A 6 13.73 -9.48 22.25
C ALA A 6 12.72 -8.96 21.20
N ALA A 7 11.57 -9.63 21.05
CA ALA A 7 10.50 -9.19 20.15
C ALA A 7 9.91 -7.83 20.56
N ARG A 8 9.66 -7.62 21.85
CA ARG A 8 9.21 -6.32 22.38
C ARG A 8 10.24 -5.23 22.11
N LYS A 9 11.52 -5.50 22.30
CA LYS A 9 12.59 -4.55 21.97
C LYS A 9 12.59 -4.20 20.48
N ALA A 10 12.56 -5.19 19.59
CA ALA A 10 12.53 -4.98 18.14
C ALA A 10 11.32 -4.14 17.69
N LEU A 11 10.14 -4.37 18.30
CA LEU A 11 8.95 -3.57 18.03
C LEU A 11 9.05 -2.13 18.58
N ASN A 12 9.71 -1.93 19.72
CA ASN A 12 10.01 -0.59 20.22
C ASN A 12 11.00 0.14 19.31
N ASP A 13 12.06 -0.51 18.86
CA ASP A 13 13.02 0.06 17.89
C ASP A 13 12.27 0.46 16.58
N ARG A 14 11.22 -0.29 16.22
CA ARG A 14 10.36 0.03 15.07
C ARG A 14 9.50 1.28 15.27
N ILE A 15 9.16 1.66 16.51
CA ILE A 15 8.49 2.94 16.79
C ILE A 15 9.40 4.10 16.39
N GLU A 16 10.68 4.03 16.75
CA GLU A 16 11.65 5.08 16.43
C GLU A 16 11.84 5.20 14.91
N ILE A 17 11.89 4.09 14.17
CA ILE A 17 11.90 4.13 12.70
C ILE A 17 10.66 4.82 12.12
N GLU A 18 9.47 4.61 12.71
CA GLU A 18 8.26 5.31 12.25
C GLU A 18 8.28 6.80 12.60
N LEU A 19 8.92 7.18 13.71
CA LEU A 19 9.17 8.58 14.06
C LEU A 19 10.14 9.24 13.09
N ASP A 20 11.30 8.62 12.84
CA ASP A 20 12.29 9.09 11.89
C ASP A 20 11.66 9.31 10.51
N ARG A 21 10.75 8.42 10.08
CA ARG A 21 10.01 8.59 8.82
C ARG A 21 9.10 9.81 8.83
N VAL A 22 8.48 10.16 9.96
CA VAL A 22 7.68 11.39 10.05
C VAL A 22 8.60 12.61 10.08
N GLU A 23 9.68 12.54 10.85
CA GLU A 23 10.68 13.61 10.97
C GLU A 23 11.43 13.91 9.68
N GLN A 24 11.61 12.92 8.80
CA GLN A 24 12.13 13.12 7.44
C GLN A 24 11.29 14.10 6.62
N PHE A 25 10.02 14.28 6.95
CA PHE A 25 9.10 15.12 6.20
C PHE A 25 8.69 16.38 6.95
N THR A 26 8.60 16.33 8.28
CA THR A 26 8.28 17.49 9.10
C THR A 26 8.93 17.36 10.47
N PRO A 27 9.72 18.36 10.94
CA PRO A 27 10.35 18.29 12.25
C PRO A 27 9.30 18.15 13.35
N LEU A 28 9.48 17.21 14.26
CA LEU A 28 8.58 17.01 15.39
C LEU A 28 9.16 17.61 16.67
N GLU A 29 8.32 18.26 17.46
CA GLU A 29 8.68 18.65 18.83
C GLU A 29 8.76 17.41 19.73
N GLU A 30 9.56 17.48 20.81
CA GLU A 30 9.67 16.37 21.77
C GLU A 30 8.34 16.00 22.43
N SER A 31 7.44 16.98 22.61
CA SER A 31 6.07 16.76 23.08
C SER A 31 5.28 15.86 22.11
N GLN A 32 5.44 16.09 20.80
CA GLN A 32 4.80 15.33 19.73
C GLN A 32 5.39 13.92 19.62
N LYS A 33 6.72 13.80 19.67
CA LYS A 33 7.41 12.50 19.68
C LYS A 33 6.97 11.65 20.86
N THR A 34 6.88 12.24 22.06
CA THR A 34 6.44 11.54 23.27
C THR A 34 5.04 10.95 23.12
N ARG A 35 4.09 11.70 22.55
CA ARG A 35 2.72 11.23 22.28
C ARG A 35 2.70 10.09 21.26
N ILE A 36 3.48 10.20 20.19
CA ILE A 36 3.58 9.16 19.14
C ILE A 36 4.24 7.89 19.70
N ARG A 37 5.32 8.00 20.48
CA ARG A 37 5.94 6.85 21.17
C ARG A 37 4.95 6.17 22.10
N PHE A 38 4.20 6.93 22.87
CA PHE A 38 3.20 6.39 23.79
C PHE A 38 2.10 5.62 23.03
N ALA A 39 1.62 6.16 21.92
CA ALA A 39 0.67 5.49 21.04
C ALA A 39 1.23 4.19 20.46
N GLY A 40 2.50 4.19 20.01
CA GLY A 40 3.20 2.99 19.53
C GLY A 40 3.33 1.92 20.62
N LYS A 41 3.68 2.32 21.85
CA LYS A 41 3.71 1.40 23.00
C LYS A 41 2.33 0.81 23.27
N GLY A 42 1.26 1.58 23.08
CA GLY A 42 -0.11 1.10 23.14
C GLY A 42 -0.43 0.04 22.09
N ASP A 43 -0.04 0.27 20.82
CA ASP A 43 -0.20 -0.72 19.74
C ASP A 43 0.55 -2.02 20.05
N ILE A 44 1.79 -1.93 20.55
CA ILE A 44 2.59 -3.10 20.98
C ILE A 44 1.91 -3.82 22.15
N SER A 45 1.47 -3.07 23.17
CA SER A 45 0.82 -3.64 24.35
C SER A 45 -0.42 -4.45 23.97
N ARG A 46 -1.29 -3.88 23.12
CA ARG A 46 -2.49 -4.57 22.62
C ARG A 46 -2.14 -5.85 21.86
N PHE A 47 -1.12 -5.80 20.98
CA PHE A 47 -0.67 -7.00 20.29
C PHE A 47 -0.22 -8.10 21.25
N PHE A 48 0.51 -7.75 22.31
CA PHE A 48 0.94 -8.75 23.28
C PHE A 48 -0.17 -9.25 24.19
N VAL A 49 -1.21 -8.45 24.48
CA VAL A 49 -2.44 -8.96 25.12
C VAL A 49 -3.04 -10.08 24.27
N ASP A 50 -3.16 -9.88 22.95
CA ASP A 50 -3.69 -10.90 22.05
C ASP A 50 -2.78 -12.15 21.99
N VAL A 51 -1.46 -11.97 22.08
CA VAL A 51 -0.48 -13.08 22.15
C VAL A 51 -0.62 -13.87 23.45
N ASP A 52 -0.72 -13.16 24.58
CA ASP A 52 -0.84 -13.79 25.90
C ASP A 52 -2.17 -14.55 26.00
N GLU A 53 -3.27 -13.99 25.47
CA GLU A 53 -4.55 -14.70 25.36
C GLU A 53 -4.47 -15.96 24.50
N ALA A 54 -3.75 -15.93 23.37
CA ALA A 54 -3.55 -17.10 22.52
C ALA A 54 -2.73 -18.18 23.23
N ILE A 55 -1.71 -17.79 24.00
CA ILE A 55 -0.90 -18.71 24.83
C ILE A 55 -1.75 -19.37 25.92
N GLU A 56 -2.59 -18.60 26.62
CA GLU A 56 -3.46 -19.16 27.67
C GLU A 56 -4.52 -20.11 27.10
N LYS A 57 -5.13 -19.76 25.96
CA LYS A 57 -6.03 -20.68 25.24
C LYS A 57 -5.32 -21.99 24.86
N PHE A 58 -4.07 -21.90 24.42
CA PHE A 58 -3.27 -23.07 24.11
C PHE A 58 -3.02 -23.95 25.35
N LYS A 59 -2.54 -23.37 26.45
CA LYS A 59 -2.28 -24.11 27.70
C LYS A 59 -3.53 -24.80 28.25
N LEU A 60 -4.69 -24.14 28.14
CA LEU A 60 -5.97 -24.70 28.57
C LEU A 60 -6.33 -25.94 27.75
N LYS A 61 -6.23 -25.85 26.42
CA LYS A 61 -6.49 -26.98 25.52
C LYS A 61 -5.50 -28.14 25.72
N GLU A 62 -4.22 -27.82 25.94
CA GLU A 62 -3.18 -28.81 26.29
C GLU A 62 -3.53 -29.53 27.60
N ALA A 63 -3.91 -28.78 28.65
CA ALA A 63 -4.32 -29.36 29.93
C ALA A 63 -5.59 -30.21 29.84
N GLN A 64 -6.49 -29.92 28.90
CA GLN A 64 -7.70 -30.69 28.62
C GLN A 64 -7.44 -31.94 27.76
N GLY A 65 -6.20 -32.15 27.30
CA GLY A 65 -5.85 -33.27 26.41
C GLY A 65 -6.39 -33.10 24.99
N GLU A 66 -6.88 -31.91 24.63
CA GLU A 66 -7.40 -31.59 23.30
C GLU A 66 -6.30 -31.37 22.26
N ILE A 67 -5.06 -31.16 22.72
CA ILE A 67 -3.88 -30.97 21.87
C ILE A 67 -2.81 -31.97 22.29
N GLY A 68 -2.71 -33.08 21.54
CA GLY A 68 -1.59 -34.02 21.56
C GLY A 68 -0.52 -33.67 20.53
N GLN A 69 0.56 -34.47 20.49
CA GLN A 69 1.70 -34.30 19.57
C GLN A 69 1.31 -34.24 18.08
N ASP A 70 0.15 -34.80 17.69
CA ASP A 70 -0.31 -34.89 16.30
C ASP A 70 -1.23 -33.72 15.87
N GLN A 71 -1.59 -32.81 16.78
CA GLN A 71 -2.55 -31.72 16.53
C GLN A 71 -1.89 -30.36 16.27
N ILE A 72 -0.67 -30.38 15.71
CA ILE A 72 0.11 -29.19 15.30
C ILE A 72 -0.70 -28.21 14.43
N ASN A 73 -1.64 -28.71 13.63
CA ASN A 73 -2.51 -27.87 12.79
C ASN A 73 -3.39 -26.90 13.59
N GLU A 74 -3.86 -27.27 14.78
CA GLU A 74 -4.67 -26.38 15.64
C GLU A 74 -3.82 -25.26 16.27
N LEU A 75 -2.56 -25.56 16.60
CA LEU A 75 -1.59 -24.56 17.04
C LEU A 75 -1.35 -23.50 15.97
N TYR A 76 -1.19 -23.94 14.71
CA TYR A 76 -1.04 -23.03 13.57
C TYR A 76 -2.26 -22.12 13.40
N GLN A 77 -3.49 -22.60 13.65
CA GLN A 77 -4.69 -21.77 13.54
C GLN A 77 -4.73 -20.64 14.59
N LEU A 78 -4.24 -20.88 15.81
CA LEU A 78 -4.16 -19.85 16.85
C LEU A 78 -3.05 -18.83 16.57
N ALA A 79 -1.90 -19.29 16.07
CA ALA A 79 -0.74 -18.43 15.82
C ALA A 79 -0.81 -17.63 14.51
N MET A 80 -1.46 -18.18 13.47
CA MET A 80 -1.46 -17.62 12.11
C MET A 80 -1.98 -16.17 12.05
N PRO A 81 -3.10 -15.78 12.69
CA PRO A 81 -3.59 -14.40 12.64
C PRO A 81 -2.59 -13.40 13.27
N LEU A 82 -1.93 -13.80 14.36
CA LEU A 82 -0.92 -12.98 15.05
C LEU A 82 0.34 -12.83 14.19
N GLN A 83 0.78 -13.92 13.56
CA GLN A 83 1.90 -13.91 12.62
C GLN A 83 1.62 -13.03 11.39
N GLN A 84 0.41 -13.12 10.83
CA GLN A 84 -0.01 -12.27 9.71
C GLN A 84 -0.02 -10.79 10.09
N ARG A 85 -0.52 -10.45 11.28
CA ARG A 85 -0.47 -9.07 11.79
C ARG A 85 0.95 -8.58 11.96
N LEU A 86 1.84 -9.41 12.50
CA LEU A 86 3.26 -9.06 12.66
C LEU A 86 3.94 -8.85 11.29
N ASN A 87 3.69 -9.72 10.31
CA ASN A 87 4.24 -9.64 8.96
C ASN A 87 3.72 -8.43 8.17
N LYS A 88 2.43 -8.10 8.31
CA LYS A 88 1.83 -6.87 7.74
C LYS A 88 2.40 -5.61 8.40
N GLY A 89 2.92 -5.74 9.63
CA GLY A 89 3.42 -4.66 10.46
C GLY A 89 2.34 -4.10 11.39
N LEU A 90 2.70 -3.84 12.64
CA LEU A 90 1.77 -3.34 13.67
C LEU A 90 1.38 -1.86 13.48
N PHE A 91 2.16 -1.09 12.74
CA PHE A 91 1.99 0.37 12.58
C PHE A 91 1.38 0.76 11.22
N GLY A 92 0.34 0.04 10.81
CA GLY A 92 -0.44 0.34 9.61
C GLY A 92 -1.30 1.60 9.74
N ALA A 93 -2.01 1.99 8.67
CA ALA A 93 -2.81 3.22 8.64
C ALA A 93 -3.82 3.36 9.79
N ASP A 94 -4.36 2.24 10.27
CA ASP A 94 -5.36 2.19 11.33
C ASP A 94 -4.78 2.07 12.75
N SER A 95 -3.46 1.95 12.88
CA SER A 95 -2.80 1.82 14.19
C SER A 95 -2.94 3.10 15.02
N LEU A 96 -2.87 2.96 16.34
CA LEU A 96 -2.93 4.09 17.26
C LEU A 96 -1.77 5.05 16.99
N LEU A 97 -0.56 4.53 16.76
CA LEU A 97 0.62 5.31 16.36
C LEU A 97 0.31 6.20 15.16
N LYS A 98 -0.21 5.65 14.06
CA LYS A 98 -0.49 6.45 12.84
C LYS A 98 -1.61 7.46 13.06
N LYS A 99 -2.65 7.12 13.81
CA LYS A 99 -3.74 8.05 14.15
C LYS A 99 -3.24 9.20 15.02
N VAL A 100 -2.45 8.91 16.04
CA VAL A 100 -1.86 9.92 16.92
C VAL A 100 -0.86 10.77 16.16
N ALA A 101 0.01 10.18 15.33
CA ALA A 101 0.93 10.96 14.50
C ALA A 101 0.19 11.99 13.62
N ARG A 102 -0.91 11.60 12.96
CA ARG A 102 -1.75 12.52 12.17
C ARG A 102 -2.44 13.59 13.00
N ALA A 103 -2.86 13.26 14.23
CA ALA A 103 -3.58 14.19 15.12
C ALA A 103 -2.67 15.04 16.00
N THR A 104 -1.36 14.77 16.01
CA THR A 104 -0.39 15.43 16.89
C THR A 104 0.44 16.48 16.16
N VAL A 105 0.55 16.35 14.83
CA VAL A 105 1.12 17.41 13.98
C VAL A 105 0.20 18.63 14.00
N ASN A 106 0.78 19.83 14.01
CA ASN A 106 0.04 21.08 13.88
C ASN A 106 -0.46 21.29 12.43
N ASP A 107 -1.30 22.29 12.21
CA ASP A 107 -1.92 22.52 10.89
C ASP A 107 -0.89 22.76 9.78
N GLN A 108 0.23 23.42 10.08
CA GLN A 108 1.32 23.64 9.12
C GLN A 108 2.01 22.32 8.75
N GLN A 109 2.43 21.54 9.75
CA GLN A 109 3.05 20.23 9.57
C GLN A 109 2.10 19.26 8.84
N ALA A 110 0.79 19.32 9.13
CA ALA A 110 -0.23 18.53 8.44
C ALA A 110 -0.36 18.92 6.96
N ALA A 111 -0.31 20.22 6.64
CA ALA A 111 -0.32 20.71 5.27
C ALA A 111 0.93 20.26 4.49
N GLU A 112 2.12 20.36 5.09
CA GLU A 112 3.39 19.90 4.52
C GLU A 112 3.36 18.40 4.21
N LEU A 113 2.90 17.59 5.16
CA LEU A 113 2.77 16.13 4.98
C LEU A 113 1.77 15.78 3.87
N LYS A 114 0.64 16.49 3.79
CA LYS A 114 -0.37 16.28 2.74
C LYS A 114 0.17 16.64 1.37
N GLU A 115 0.88 17.76 1.25
CA GLU A 115 1.51 18.16 0.01
C GLU A 115 2.58 17.16 -0.43
N LEU A 116 3.39 16.68 0.51
CA LEU A 116 4.41 15.70 0.23
C LEU A 116 3.83 14.35 -0.22
N GLN A 117 2.78 13.85 0.44
CA GLN A 117 2.04 12.67 -0.02
C GLN A 117 1.49 12.85 -1.42
N ARG A 118 0.92 14.03 -1.72
CA ARG A 118 0.47 14.38 -3.06
C ARG A 118 1.62 14.36 -4.06
N ASN A 119 2.78 14.88 -3.70
CA ASN A 119 3.97 14.93 -4.56
C ASN A 119 4.57 13.53 -4.79
N GLN A 120 4.61 12.67 -3.77
CA GLN A 120 5.01 11.28 -3.90
C GLN A 120 4.05 10.49 -4.80
N GLY A 121 2.73 10.68 -4.61
CA GLY A 121 1.71 10.10 -5.47
C GLY A 121 1.89 10.51 -6.94
N LYS A 122 2.10 11.81 -7.19
CA LYS A 122 2.41 12.33 -8.53
C LYS A 122 3.66 11.68 -9.13
N ARG A 123 4.78 11.64 -8.39
CA ARG A 123 6.03 11.01 -8.87
C ARG A 123 5.85 9.53 -9.20
N LYS A 124 5.13 8.80 -8.35
CA LYS A 124 4.83 7.38 -8.58
C LYS A 124 4.00 7.19 -9.85
N LEU A 125 3.01 8.04 -10.07
CA LEU A 125 2.17 8.01 -11.24
C LEU A 125 2.95 8.35 -12.52
N GLU A 126 3.82 9.36 -12.47
CA GLU A 126 4.72 9.70 -13.58
C GLU A 126 5.63 8.53 -13.99
N LEU A 127 6.22 7.84 -13.01
CA LEU A 127 7.04 6.66 -13.27
C LEU A 127 6.20 5.52 -13.87
N ALA A 128 4.97 5.34 -13.40
CA ALA A 128 4.06 4.33 -13.94
C ALA A 128 3.67 4.63 -15.39
N TYR A 129 3.39 5.90 -15.74
CA TYR A 129 3.14 6.31 -17.12
C TYR A 129 4.36 6.10 -18.01
N ALA A 130 5.54 6.53 -17.58
CA ALA A 130 6.78 6.32 -18.31
C ALA A 130 7.06 4.83 -18.55
N ALA A 131 6.90 4.01 -17.52
CA ALA A 131 7.08 2.56 -17.61
C ALA A 131 6.04 1.91 -18.54
N TYR A 132 4.77 2.33 -18.47
CA TYR A 132 3.72 1.82 -19.34
C TYR A 132 4.00 2.13 -20.81
N VAL A 133 4.29 3.39 -21.13
CA VAL A 133 4.63 3.82 -22.50
C VAL A 133 5.89 3.12 -23.00
N GLY A 134 6.92 3.00 -22.15
CA GLY A 134 8.16 2.30 -22.50
C GLY A 134 7.94 0.82 -22.81
N ASN A 135 7.09 0.12 -22.04
CA ASN A 135 6.73 -1.27 -22.31
C ASN A 135 5.88 -1.40 -23.58
N LEU A 136 4.89 -0.53 -23.77
CA LEU A 136 4.05 -0.56 -24.96
C LEU A 136 4.86 -0.30 -26.23
N ASN A 137 5.84 0.62 -26.18
CA ASN A 137 6.73 0.93 -27.31
C ASN A 137 7.56 -0.28 -27.80
N ARG A 138 7.75 -1.32 -26.97
CA ARG A 138 8.43 -2.56 -27.38
C ARG A 138 7.59 -3.41 -28.32
N HIS A 139 6.27 -3.22 -28.32
CA HIS A 139 5.31 -4.00 -29.12
C HIS A 139 4.61 -3.14 -30.17
N VAL A 140 4.45 -1.86 -29.90
CA VAL A 140 3.87 -0.86 -30.79
C VAL A 140 4.93 0.23 -30.99
N PRO A 141 5.82 0.11 -31.99
CA PRO A 141 6.89 1.08 -32.19
C PRO A 141 6.33 2.49 -32.38
N MET A 142 6.79 3.44 -31.55
CA MET A 142 6.33 4.83 -31.59
C MET A 142 7.47 5.76 -31.98
N THR A 143 7.17 6.81 -32.73
CA THR A 143 8.09 7.94 -32.89
C THR A 143 8.22 8.71 -31.57
N THR A 144 9.26 9.53 -31.42
CA THR A 144 9.42 10.42 -30.26
C THR A 144 8.20 11.32 -30.07
N LYS A 145 7.68 11.91 -31.16
CA LYS A 145 6.49 12.77 -31.13
C LYS A 145 5.26 12.03 -30.59
N GLN A 146 5.03 10.79 -31.03
CA GLN A 146 3.92 9.97 -30.56
C GLN A 146 4.08 9.60 -29.08
N ARG A 147 5.30 9.25 -28.66
CA ARG A 147 5.61 8.93 -27.26
C ARG A 147 5.32 10.11 -26.33
N ASP A 148 5.77 11.31 -26.71
CA ASP A 148 5.59 12.52 -25.91
C ASP A 148 4.11 12.93 -25.86
N ALA A 149 3.40 12.86 -27.00
CA ALA A 149 1.97 13.11 -27.07
C ALA A 149 1.18 12.11 -26.19
N PHE A 150 1.55 10.83 -26.22
CA PHE A 150 0.88 9.81 -25.44
C PHE A 150 1.14 9.96 -23.94
N LEU A 151 2.36 10.27 -23.53
CA LEU A 151 2.65 10.63 -22.13
C LEU A 151 1.84 11.86 -21.70
N GLY A 152 1.72 12.88 -22.56
CA GLY A 152 0.87 14.04 -22.32
C GLY A 152 -0.60 13.67 -22.09
N LEU A 153 -1.15 12.80 -22.95
CA LEU A 153 -2.51 12.29 -22.81
C LEU A 153 -2.70 11.59 -21.45
N LEU A 154 -1.80 10.68 -21.06
CA LEU A 154 -1.89 9.98 -19.78
C LEU A 154 -1.87 10.94 -18.59
N ARG A 155 -1.01 11.95 -18.61
CA ARG A 155 -0.93 12.97 -17.54
C ARG A 155 -2.22 13.78 -17.39
N ASN A 156 -2.78 14.18 -18.53
CA ASN A 156 -3.90 15.11 -18.57
C ASN A 156 -5.23 14.42 -18.33
N ASP A 157 -5.44 13.25 -18.94
CA ASP A 157 -6.75 12.62 -19.07
C ASP A 157 -6.90 11.32 -18.26
N VAL A 158 -5.79 10.68 -17.89
CA VAL A 158 -5.83 9.53 -16.97
C VAL A 158 -5.59 10.03 -15.55
N LYS A 159 -6.63 9.97 -14.70
CA LYS A 159 -6.55 10.32 -13.27
C LYS A 159 -6.67 9.07 -12.43
N ILE A 160 -5.67 8.86 -11.55
CA ILE A 160 -5.59 7.75 -10.61
C ILE A 160 -5.39 8.33 -9.22
N SER A 161 -6.39 8.17 -8.36
CA SER A 161 -6.40 8.75 -7.00
C SER A 161 -5.57 7.92 -6.01
N ASN A 162 -5.56 6.59 -6.16
CA ASN A 162 -4.82 5.65 -5.32
C ASN A 162 -3.90 4.79 -6.19
N PRO A 163 -2.63 5.20 -6.39
CA PRO A 163 -1.68 4.44 -7.17
C PRO A 163 -1.23 3.18 -6.40
N SER A 164 -2.03 2.11 -6.42
CA SER A 164 -1.67 0.80 -5.87
C SER A 164 -0.61 0.14 -6.77
N GLY A 165 0.57 -0.15 -6.21
CA GLY A 165 1.78 -0.44 -6.98
C GLY A 165 1.65 -1.60 -7.99
N GLN A 166 0.98 -2.68 -7.57
CA GLN A 166 0.91 -3.93 -8.32
C GLN A 166 -0.15 -3.96 -9.43
N TYR A 167 -1.13 -3.04 -9.40
CA TYR A 167 -2.23 -3.01 -10.37
C TYR A 167 -2.27 -1.74 -11.24
N LEU A 168 -1.35 -0.80 -11.01
CA LEU A 168 -1.27 0.47 -11.73
C LEU A 168 -1.35 0.32 -13.25
N THR A 169 -0.63 -0.64 -13.84
CA THR A 169 -0.65 -0.89 -15.28
C THR A 169 -2.05 -1.24 -15.79
N TYR A 170 -2.77 -2.12 -15.10
CA TYR A 170 -4.15 -2.48 -15.46
C TYR A 170 -5.10 -1.29 -15.31
N ILE A 171 -4.93 -0.47 -14.28
CA ILE A 171 -5.75 0.72 -14.06
C ILE A 171 -5.55 1.73 -15.20
N ILE A 172 -4.29 1.96 -15.61
CA ILE A 172 -3.95 2.82 -16.75
C ILE A 172 -4.65 2.32 -18.02
N MET A 173 -4.57 1.03 -18.31
CA MET A 173 -5.21 0.43 -19.50
C MET A 173 -6.73 0.58 -19.48
N ILE A 174 -7.37 0.35 -18.33
CA ILE A 174 -8.83 0.49 -18.20
C ILE A 174 -9.23 1.95 -18.43
N LYS A 175 -8.60 2.91 -17.72
CA LYS A 175 -8.91 4.34 -17.87
C LYS A 175 -8.61 4.83 -19.29
N LEU A 176 -7.55 4.34 -19.93
CA LEU A 176 -7.26 4.63 -21.33
C LEU A 176 -8.37 4.12 -22.27
N SER A 177 -8.90 2.93 -22.01
CA SER A 177 -10.01 2.35 -22.79
C SER A 177 -11.36 3.05 -22.60
N GLU A 178 -11.45 3.95 -21.62
CA GLU A 178 -12.62 4.78 -21.31
C GLU A 178 -12.49 6.20 -21.88
N LEU A 179 -11.32 6.58 -22.42
CA LEU A 179 -11.16 7.88 -23.06
C LEU A 179 -11.91 7.94 -24.40
N PRO A 180 -12.36 9.14 -24.83
CA PRO A 180 -12.87 9.34 -26.18
C PRO A 180 -11.89 8.84 -27.23
N ALA A 181 -12.38 8.11 -28.23
CA ALA A 181 -11.54 7.44 -29.23
C ALA A 181 -10.66 8.44 -29.99
N GLU A 182 -11.20 9.63 -30.25
CA GLU A 182 -10.56 10.71 -31.02
C GLU A 182 -9.25 11.18 -30.38
N LYS A 183 -9.14 11.10 -29.05
CA LYS A 183 -7.92 11.52 -28.32
C LYS A 183 -6.74 10.57 -28.58
N ILE A 184 -7.02 9.28 -28.75
CA ILE A 184 -6.00 8.27 -29.01
C ILE A 184 -5.71 8.21 -30.53
N GLU A 185 -6.76 8.33 -31.36
CA GLU A 185 -6.65 8.38 -32.82
C GLU A 185 -5.82 9.56 -33.33
N ALA A 186 -5.84 10.69 -32.63
CA ALA A 186 -4.99 11.84 -32.97
C ALA A 186 -3.47 11.59 -32.81
N ILE A 187 -3.07 10.50 -32.15
CA ILE A 187 -1.67 10.21 -31.80
C ILE A 187 -1.12 9.05 -32.64
N PHE A 188 -1.93 8.04 -32.93
CA PHE A 188 -1.47 6.77 -33.48
C PHE A 188 -2.07 6.52 -34.88
N ASP A 189 -1.33 5.78 -35.71
CA ASP A 189 -1.86 5.26 -36.97
C ASP A 189 -2.77 4.04 -36.75
N ASP A 190 -3.48 3.61 -37.79
CA ASP A 190 -4.44 2.50 -37.71
C ASP A 190 -3.82 1.18 -37.23
N ALA A 191 -2.58 0.88 -37.62
CA ALA A 191 -1.91 -0.35 -37.22
C ALA A 191 -1.58 -0.32 -35.71
N GLN A 192 -1.06 0.81 -35.23
CA GLN A 192 -0.79 1.05 -33.81
C GLN A 192 -2.09 1.05 -33.00
N LEU A 193 -3.14 1.70 -33.48
CA LEU A 193 -4.46 1.74 -32.82
C LEU A 193 -5.06 0.35 -32.66
N ASN A 194 -5.00 -0.47 -33.69
CA ASN A 194 -5.49 -1.85 -33.63
C ASN A 194 -4.72 -2.68 -32.59
N ALA A 195 -3.39 -2.54 -32.54
CA ALA A 195 -2.57 -3.20 -31.53
C ALA A 195 -2.93 -2.75 -30.10
N ILE A 196 -3.08 -1.45 -29.87
CA ILE A 196 -3.45 -0.90 -28.55
C ILE A 196 -4.85 -1.37 -28.13
N ARG A 197 -5.85 -1.27 -29.02
CA ARG A 197 -7.24 -1.64 -28.75
C ARG A 197 -7.40 -3.13 -28.44
N SER A 198 -6.58 -3.99 -29.06
CA SER A 198 -6.60 -5.43 -28.81
C SER A 198 -6.27 -5.79 -27.35
N MET A 199 -5.61 -4.90 -26.62
CA MET A 199 -5.24 -5.12 -25.22
C MET A 199 -6.34 -4.72 -24.22
N PHE A 200 -7.35 -3.94 -24.64
CA PHE A 200 -8.40 -3.43 -23.75
C PHE A 200 -9.35 -4.49 -23.19
N PRO A 201 -9.78 -5.53 -23.96
CA PRO A 201 -10.69 -6.54 -23.43
C PRO A 201 -10.15 -7.24 -22.17
N GLN A 202 -8.86 -7.60 -22.18
CA GLN A 202 -8.21 -8.23 -21.03
C GLN A 202 -8.20 -7.33 -19.79
N ALA A 203 -7.92 -6.04 -19.98
CA ALA A 203 -7.91 -5.08 -18.89
C ALA A 203 -9.32 -4.89 -18.30
N LYS A 204 -10.35 -4.80 -19.14
CA LYS A 204 -11.75 -4.65 -18.70
C LYS A 204 -12.26 -5.84 -17.88
N MET A 205 -11.83 -7.06 -18.20
CA MET A 205 -12.20 -8.26 -17.42
C MET A 205 -11.70 -8.21 -15.96
N ILE A 206 -10.55 -7.57 -15.72
CA ILE A 206 -9.94 -7.51 -14.38
C ILE A 206 -10.54 -6.37 -13.53
N LYS A 207 -11.30 -5.44 -14.12
CA LYS A 207 -11.90 -4.29 -13.41
C LYS A 207 -12.75 -4.72 -12.22
N ALA A 208 -13.57 -5.77 -12.36
CA ALA A 208 -14.42 -6.29 -11.28
C ALA A 208 -13.57 -6.81 -10.09
N SER A 209 -12.51 -7.56 -10.37
CA SER A 209 -11.56 -8.05 -9.36
C SER A 209 -10.82 -6.92 -8.66
N LEU A 210 -10.42 -5.87 -9.39
CA LEU A 210 -9.77 -4.70 -8.79
C LEU A 210 -10.69 -3.95 -7.82
N LYS A 211 -11.99 -3.85 -8.13
CA LYS A 211 -12.99 -3.30 -7.21
C LYS A 211 -13.10 -4.15 -5.94
N GLN A 212 -13.19 -5.47 -6.08
CA GLN A 212 -13.27 -6.38 -4.93
C GLN A 212 -12.03 -6.32 -4.02
N MET A 213 -10.85 -6.10 -4.61
CA MET A 213 -9.59 -5.99 -3.88
C MET A 213 -9.35 -4.60 -3.26
N GLY A 214 -10.25 -3.63 -3.46
CA GLY A 214 -10.06 -2.24 -3.03
C GLY A 214 -8.89 -1.54 -3.72
N ALA A 215 -8.45 -2.05 -4.87
CA ALA A 215 -7.35 -1.50 -5.66
C ALA A 215 -7.81 -0.57 -6.78
N TRP A 216 -9.13 -0.52 -7.03
CA TRP A 216 -9.77 0.37 -7.98
C TRP A 216 -10.32 1.61 -7.25
N ASP A 217 -9.90 2.79 -7.71
CA ASP A 217 -10.56 4.04 -7.35
C ASP A 217 -11.59 4.40 -8.42
N GLU A 218 -12.80 4.80 -7.98
CA GLU A 218 -13.84 5.35 -8.86
C GLU A 218 -13.37 6.64 -9.55
#